data_AF-A0A7S1Y5K6-F1
#
_entry.id   AF-A0A7S1Y5K6-F1
#
_cell.length_a   1.000
_cell.length_b   1.000
_cell.length_c   1.000
_cell.angle_alpha   90.00
_cell.angle_beta   90.00
_cell.angle_gamma   90.00
#
_symmetry.space_group_name_H-M   'P 1'
#
loop_
_entity.id
_entity.type
_entity.pdbx_description
1 polymer ?
#
loop_
_entity_poly.entity_id
_entity_poly.type
_entity_poly.pdbx_seq_one_letter_code
_entity_poly.pdbx_strand_id
1 'polypeptide(L)'
;VANGPTQHPGAKHIIRSDGTRIDLRYVKNKTELMLNHGWIVERQLRDGDIVLFNRQPSLHKMSIMGHFAKVLDWSTFRLNLSCTAPYNADFDGDEMNLHVPQSLPARAEAELMMLSSRVVVSGQSNRPVMGIIQDTLLAVQKMTKRDIFIEKDVAFNMLMWIPQWDGNIPIPALLKPRELWTGKQLLSMIIPKINLKGKASNGPAKDAAGKTLPNTFNAYDHQVTIQEGQLLEGTIDKKTIGK
;
A
#
# COMPACT_ATOMS: atom_id res chain seq x y z
N VAL A 1 -0.37 -31.67 -3.31
CA VAL A 1 -0.94 -32.96 -3.79
C VAL A 1 -1.44 -33.82 -2.65
N ALA A 2 -0.62 -34.14 -1.64
CA ALA A 2 -1.03 -34.96 -0.49
C ALA A 2 -2.27 -34.43 0.28
N ASN A 3 -2.34 -33.10 0.46
CA ASN A 3 -3.49 -32.40 1.06
C ASN A 3 -4.79 -32.51 0.23
N GLY A 4 -4.68 -32.88 -1.05
CA GLY A 4 -5.82 -33.00 -1.95
C GLY A 4 -6.46 -31.66 -2.33
N PRO A 5 -7.71 -31.70 -2.85
CA PRO A 5 -8.42 -30.51 -3.35
C PRO A 5 -9.23 -29.76 -2.29
N THR A 6 -9.46 -30.36 -1.11
CA THR A 6 -10.36 -29.82 -0.08
C THR A 6 -9.64 -28.99 0.98
N GLN A 7 -8.37 -29.28 1.25
CA GLN A 7 -7.56 -28.57 2.25
C GLN A 7 -6.64 -27.56 1.58
N HIS A 8 -6.68 -26.31 2.03
CA HIS A 8 -5.72 -25.28 1.65
C HIS A 8 -4.48 -25.33 2.56
N PRO A 9 -3.24 -25.26 2.04
CA PRO A 9 -2.87 -25.24 0.62
C PRO A 9 -2.93 -26.63 -0.04
N GLY A 10 -3.63 -26.72 -1.17
CA GLY A 10 -3.92 -27.97 -1.87
C GLY A 10 -3.70 -27.93 -3.38
N ALA A 11 -4.14 -28.99 -4.07
CA ALA A 11 -4.12 -29.09 -5.52
C ALA A 11 -5.35 -29.83 -6.05
N LYS A 12 -5.75 -29.51 -7.28
CA LYS A 12 -6.95 -30.07 -7.91
C LYS A 12 -6.63 -31.16 -8.93
N HIS A 13 -5.63 -30.94 -9.79
CA HIS A 13 -5.28 -31.88 -10.84
C HIS A 13 -3.78 -32.07 -10.97
N ILE A 14 -3.40 -33.22 -11.55
CA ILE A 14 -2.06 -33.52 -12.04
C ILE A 14 -2.19 -33.82 -13.54
N ILE A 15 -1.35 -33.20 -14.36
CA ILE A 15 -1.23 -33.49 -15.79
C ILE A 15 0.10 -34.19 -16.00
N ARG A 16 0.04 -35.41 -16.52
CA ARG A 16 1.19 -36.23 -16.84
C ARG A 16 1.82 -35.80 -18.18
N SER A 17 3.01 -36.31 -18.47
CA SER A 17 3.76 -36.02 -19.71
C SER A 17 3.07 -36.51 -20.98
N ASP A 18 2.21 -37.52 -20.88
CA ASP A 18 1.34 -38.04 -21.96
C ASP A 18 0.08 -37.19 -22.17
N GLY A 19 -0.12 -36.14 -21.37
CA GLY A 19 -1.32 -35.29 -21.39
C GLY A 19 -2.48 -35.81 -20.55
N THR A 20 -2.36 -36.98 -19.93
CA THR A 20 -3.41 -37.53 -19.06
C THR A 20 -3.60 -36.64 -17.84
N ARG A 21 -4.84 -36.14 -17.67
CA ARG A 21 -5.23 -35.31 -16.52
C ARG A 21 -5.92 -36.15 -15.45
N ILE A 22 -5.35 -36.15 -14.25
CA ILE A 22 -5.85 -36.86 -13.08
C ILE A 22 -6.53 -35.87 -12.15
N ASP A 23 -7.78 -36.12 -11.80
CA ASP A 23 -8.54 -35.36 -10.81
C ASP A 23 -8.34 -35.94 -9.40
N LEU A 24 -7.76 -35.13 -8.52
CA LEU A 24 -7.40 -35.54 -7.16
C LEU A 24 -8.63 -35.79 -6.26
N ARG A 25 -9.84 -35.42 -6.70
CA ARG A 25 -11.09 -35.73 -5.97
C ARG A 25 -11.43 -37.22 -5.97
N TYR A 26 -11.04 -37.95 -7.02
CA TYR A 26 -11.47 -39.34 -7.24
C TYR A 26 -10.34 -40.36 -7.03
N VAL A 27 -9.13 -39.92 -6.68
CA VAL A 27 -8.01 -40.82 -6.41
C VAL A 27 -8.17 -41.46 -5.04
N LYS A 28 -8.44 -42.77 -5.01
CA LYS A 28 -8.63 -43.54 -3.78
C LYS A 28 -7.32 -43.90 -3.07
N ASN A 29 -6.26 -44.20 -3.84
CA ASN A 29 -4.94 -44.57 -3.31
C ASN A 29 -3.98 -43.38 -3.35
N LYS A 30 -3.69 -42.78 -2.19
CA LYS A 30 -2.74 -41.67 -2.09
C LYS A 30 -1.28 -42.09 -2.37
N THR A 31 -0.94 -43.36 -2.23
CA THR A 31 0.37 -43.93 -2.54
C THR A 31 0.70 -43.93 -4.03
N GLU A 32 -0.31 -43.85 -4.92
CA GLU A 32 -0.14 -43.76 -6.37
C GLU A 32 0.17 -42.32 -6.85
N LEU A 33 0.21 -41.34 -5.94
CA LEU A 33 0.45 -39.93 -6.24
C LEU A 33 1.95 -39.56 -6.28
N MET A 34 2.83 -40.51 -6.62
CA MET A 34 4.23 -40.21 -6.85
C MET A 34 4.38 -39.35 -8.11
N LEU A 35 4.84 -38.11 -7.91
CA LEU A 35 5.05 -37.16 -9.00
C LEU A 35 6.34 -37.50 -9.75
N ASN A 36 6.30 -37.33 -11.07
CA ASN A 36 7.49 -37.43 -11.93
C ASN A 36 7.88 -36.04 -12.48
N HIS A 37 9.17 -35.87 -12.79
CA HIS A 37 9.66 -34.66 -13.42
C HIS A 37 8.96 -34.42 -14.77
N GLY A 38 8.63 -33.15 -15.06
CA GLY A 38 7.90 -32.75 -16.26
C GLY A 38 6.38 -32.80 -16.14
N TRP A 39 5.82 -33.36 -15.06
CA TRP A 39 4.38 -33.28 -14.81
C TRP A 39 3.98 -31.89 -14.31
N ILE A 40 2.75 -31.48 -14.64
CA ILE A 40 2.18 -30.20 -14.23
C ILE A 40 1.19 -30.45 -13.09
N VAL A 41 1.28 -29.65 -12.03
CA VAL A 41 0.34 -29.70 -10.90
C VAL A 41 -0.49 -28.43 -10.90
N GLU A 42 -1.80 -28.57 -11.08
CA GLU A 42 -2.75 -27.47 -10.91
C GLU A 42 -3.05 -27.28 -9.42
N ARG A 43 -2.17 -26.54 -8.75
CA ARG A 43 -2.32 -26.18 -7.34
C ARG A 43 -3.33 -25.05 -7.15
N GLN A 44 -3.84 -24.93 -5.92
CA GLN A 44 -4.60 -23.75 -5.52
C GLN A 44 -3.69 -22.50 -5.49
N LEU A 45 -4.30 -21.33 -5.66
CA LEU A 45 -3.67 -20.03 -5.43
C LEU A 45 -3.14 -19.99 -4.00
N ARG A 46 -1.98 -19.36 -3.77
CA ARG A 46 -1.37 -19.19 -2.45
C ARG A 46 -0.86 -17.77 -2.27
N ASP A 47 -0.46 -17.45 -1.04
CA ASP A 47 0.18 -16.19 -0.70
C ASP A 47 1.38 -15.88 -1.62
N GLY A 48 1.43 -14.65 -2.11
CA GLY A 48 2.48 -14.16 -3.00
C GLY A 48 2.29 -14.52 -4.47
N ASP A 49 1.23 -15.25 -4.85
CA ASP A 49 0.89 -15.42 -6.26
C ASP A 49 0.42 -14.10 -6.88
N ILE A 50 0.77 -13.86 -8.14
CA ILE A 50 0.37 -12.65 -8.84
C ILE A 50 -1.01 -12.84 -9.45
N VAL A 51 -1.88 -11.88 -9.24
CA VAL A 51 -3.25 -11.85 -9.76
C VAL A 51 -3.51 -10.49 -10.40
N LEU A 52 -4.31 -10.46 -11.45
CA LEU A 52 -4.81 -9.23 -12.05
C LEU A 52 -6.19 -8.94 -11.46
N PHE A 53 -6.41 -7.71 -11.01
CA PHE A 53 -7.64 -7.29 -10.36
C PHE A 53 -8.25 -6.11 -11.11
N ASN A 54 -9.54 -6.17 -11.40
CA ASN A 54 -10.26 -5.14 -12.13
C ASN A 54 -11.60 -4.74 -11.51
N ARG A 55 -12.03 -3.51 -11.79
CA ARG A 55 -13.40 -3.03 -11.58
C ARG A 55 -13.98 -2.61 -12.93
N GLN A 56 -15.23 -3.00 -13.19
CA GLN A 56 -15.96 -2.58 -14.38
C GLN A 56 -16.69 -1.26 -14.11
N PRO A 57 -16.80 -0.34 -15.09
CA PRO A 57 -16.17 -0.38 -16.41
C PRO A 57 -14.67 -0.02 -16.36
N SER A 58 -13.85 -0.69 -17.16
CA SER A 58 -12.40 -0.43 -17.21
C SER A 58 -12.07 0.66 -18.24
N LEU A 59 -12.13 1.93 -17.83
CA LEU A 59 -11.91 3.10 -18.70
C LEU A 59 -10.44 3.47 -18.89
N HIS A 60 -9.57 3.07 -17.97
CA HIS A 60 -8.17 3.44 -17.98
C HIS A 60 -7.28 2.21 -17.76
N LYS A 61 -6.01 2.28 -18.18
CA LYS A 61 -5.00 1.23 -17.93
C LYS A 61 -4.96 0.82 -16.45
N MET A 62 -5.15 1.79 -15.57
CA MET A 62 -5.14 1.66 -14.12
C MET A 62 -6.37 0.94 -13.54
N SER A 63 -7.40 0.72 -14.34
CA SER A 63 -8.59 -0.05 -13.94
C SER A 63 -8.33 -1.57 -13.92
N ILE A 64 -7.14 -2.01 -14.39
CA ILE A 64 -6.64 -3.38 -14.26
C ILE A 64 -5.20 -3.31 -13.76
N MET A 65 -4.93 -3.85 -12.56
CA MET A 65 -3.57 -3.86 -11.99
C MET A 65 -3.24 -5.23 -11.42
N GLY A 66 -1.94 -5.54 -11.42
CA GLY A 66 -1.39 -6.69 -10.74
C GLY A 66 -1.29 -6.47 -9.23
N HIS A 67 -1.61 -7.49 -8.45
CA HIS A 67 -1.45 -7.53 -7.00
C HIS A 67 -0.87 -8.87 -6.57
N PHE A 68 -0.24 -8.89 -5.40
CA PHE A 68 0.11 -10.13 -4.73
C PHE A 68 -1.11 -10.64 -3.95
N ALA A 69 -1.48 -11.89 -4.20
CA ALA A 69 -2.55 -12.56 -3.48
C ALA A 69 -2.15 -12.75 -2.01
N LYS A 70 -3.11 -12.48 -1.13
CA LYS A 70 -3.08 -12.86 0.27
C LYS A 70 -4.36 -13.63 0.57
N VAL A 71 -4.23 -14.90 0.90
CA VAL A 71 -5.36 -15.75 1.28
C VAL A 71 -5.74 -15.37 2.70
N LEU A 72 -7.01 -14.99 2.87
CA LEU A 72 -7.59 -14.59 4.14
C LEU A 72 -8.88 -15.36 4.36
N ASP A 73 -9.29 -15.46 5.62
CA ASP A 73 -10.63 -15.92 5.95
C ASP A 73 -11.69 -14.94 5.40
N TRP A 74 -12.93 -15.41 5.29
CA TRP A 74 -14.12 -14.69 4.79
C TRP A 74 -14.25 -14.61 3.26
N SER A 75 -15.37 -14.08 2.78
CA SER A 75 -15.82 -14.19 1.38
C SER A 75 -15.77 -12.87 0.61
N THR A 76 -14.90 -11.93 1.01
CA THR A 76 -14.76 -10.62 0.35
C THR A 76 -13.32 -10.36 -0.09
N PHE A 77 -13.14 -9.68 -1.22
CA PHE A 77 -11.84 -9.17 -1.60
C PHE A 77 -11.44 -8.00 -0.70
N ARG A 78 -10.16 -7.95 -0.35
CA ARG A 78 -9.58 -6.84 0.43
C ARG A 78 -8.47 -6.21 -0.37
N LEU A 79 -8.46 -4.88 -0.43
CA LEU A 79 -7.41 -4.10 -1.07
C LEU A 79 -7.02 -2.91 -0.20
N ASN A 80 -5.83 -2.36 -0.45
CA ASN A 80 -5.36 -1.16 0.24
C ASN A 80 -6.18 0.07 -0.18
N LEU A 81 -6.52 0.95 0.78
CA LEU A 81 -7.30 2.17 0.54
C LEU A 81 -6.68 3.10 -0.51
N SER A 82 -5.35 3.20 -0.60
CA SER A 82 -4.70 4.03 -1.62
C SER A 82 -4.90 3.50 -3.05
N CYS A 83 -5.29 2.23 -3.21
CA CYS A 83 -5.61 1.62 -4.50
C CYS A 83 -7.07 1.84 -4.94
N THR A 84 -7.95 2.38 -4.09
CA THR A 84 -9.37 2.56 -4.45
C THR A 84 -9.54 3.68 -5.49
N ALA A 85 -8.73 4.73 -5.42
CA ALA A 85 -8.83 5.87 -6.33
C ALA A 85 -8.63 5.49 -7.82
N PRO A 86 -7.63 4.66 -8.20
CA PRO A 86 -7.51 4.15 -9.56
C PRO A 86 -8.67 3.26 -10.04
N TYR A 87 -9.28 2.49 -9.12
CA TYR A 87 -10.45 1.65 -9.44
C TYR A 87 -11.78 2.40 -9.38
N ASN A 88 -11.78 3.63 -8.84
CA ASN A 88 -12.96 4.41 -8.52
C ASN A 88 -13.96 3.62 -7.63
N ALA A 89 -13.44 2.90 -6.64
CA ALA A 89 -14.21 2.02 -5.74
C ALA A 89 -14.52 2.69 -4.38
N ASP A 90 -15.68 2.38 -3.79
CA ASP A 90 -16.19 3.01 -2.55
C ASP A 90 -16.81 2.05 -1.51
N PHE A 91 -16.65 0.73 -1.66
CA PHE A 91 -17.00 -0.32 -0.66
C PHE A 91 -18.46 -0.35 -0.19
N ASP A 92 -19.40 0.22 -0.95
CA ASP A 92 -20.84 0.25 -0.64
C ASP A 92 -21.63 -0.95 -1.20
N GLY A 93 -20.94 -1.94 -1.77
CA GLY A 93 -21.52 -3.06 -2.52
C GLY A 93 -20.79 -3.40 -3.81
N ASP A 94 -19.68 -2.70 -4.09
CA ASP A 94 -18.82 -2.93 -5.26
C ASP A 94 -18.40 -4.39 -5.48
N GLU A 95 -18.53 -4.83 -6.73
CA GLU A 95 -17.99 -6.10 -7.22
C GLU A 95 -16.77 -5.86 -8.12
N MET A 96 -15.77 -6.74 -8.00
CA MET A 96 -14.52 -6.67 -8.75
C MET A 96 -14.11 -8.07 -9.20
N ASN A 97 -13.49 -8.19 -10.38
CA ASN A 97 -13.05 -9.50 -10.86
C ASN A 97 -11.55 -9.69 -10.63
N LEU A 98 -11.19 -10.96 -10.48
CA LEU A 98 -9.83 -11.42 -10.30
C LEU A 98 -9.49 -12.42 -11.39
N HIS A 99 -8.39 -12.18 -12.09
CA HIS A 99 -7.86 -13.06 -13.13
C HIS A 99 -6.49 -13.59 -12.70
N VAL A 100 -6.29 -14.90 -12.80
CA VAL A 100 -5.02 -15.55 -12.41
C VAL A 100 -4.23 -15.88 -13.68
N PRO A 101 -3.08 -15.23 -13.94
CA PRO A 101 -2.20 -15.59 -15.05
C PRO A 101 -1.74 -17.05 -14.93
N GLN A 102 -1.94 -17.85 -15.99
CA GLN A 102 -1.63 -19.28 -15.96
C GLN A 102 -0.20 -19.60 -16.46
N SER A 103 0.29 -18.85 -17.46
CA SER A 103 1.61 -19.08 -18.04
C SER A 103 2.69 -18.29 -17.31
N LEU A 104 3.92 -18.82 -17.28
CA LEU A 104 5.06 -18.11 -16.68
C LEU A 104 5.34 -16.76 -17.38
N PRO A 105 5.28 -16.64 -18.73
CA PRO A 105 5.43 -15.35 -19.39
C PRO A 105 4.35 -14.33 -18.98
N ALA A 106 3.08 -14.74 -18.91
CA ALA A 106 2.00 -13.83 -18.49
C ALA A 106 2.15 -13.41 -17.02
N ARG A 107 2.64 -14.30 -16.16
CA ARG A 107 2.96 -13.96 -14.76
C ARG A 107 4.07 -12.92 -14.70
N ALA A 108 5.14 -13.10 -15.46
CA ALA A 108 6.25 -12.15 -15.53
C ALA A 108 5.82 -10.80 -16.09
N GLU A 109 4.96 -10.79 -17.11
CA GLU A 109 4.37 -9.57 -17.67
C GLU A 109 3.57 -8.78 -16.62
N ALA A 110 2.69 -9.47 -15.91
CA ALA A 110 1.91 -8.87 -14.83
C ALA A 110 2.81 -8.30 -13.72
N GLU A 111 3.86 -9.04 -13.32
CA GLU A 111 4.81 -8.64 -12.29
C GLU A 111 5.63 -7.39 -12.66
N LEU A 112 6.12 -7.36 -13.91
CA LEU A 112 7.05 -6.35 -14.36
C LEU A 112 6.37 -5.09 -14.90
N MET A 113 5.15 -5.19 -15.42
CA MET A 113 4.50 -4.06 -16.11
C MET A 113 3.18 -3.61 -15.48
N MET A 114 2.46 -4.50 -14.77
CA MET A 114 1.09 -4.22 -14.32
C MET A 114 0.96 -4.11 -12.80
N LEU A 115 1.98 -4.51 -12.03
CA LEU A 115 1.95 -4.50 -10.57
C LEU A 115 1.61 -3.10 -10.03
N SER A 116 0.69 -3.01 -9.07
CA SER A 116 0.17 -1.75 -8.53
C SER A 116 1.25 -0.76 -8.08
N SER A 117 2.36 -1.26 -7.52
CA SER A 117 3.52 -0.46 -7.12
C SER A 117 4.31 0.16 -8.28
N ARG A 118 4.22 -0.43 -9.49
CA ARG A 118 4.88 0.08 -10.71
C ARG A 118 4.02 1.06 -11.50
N VAL A 119 2.74 1.13 -11.20
CA VAL A 119 1.77 1.96 -11.92
C VAL A 119 1.21 3.11 -11.06
N VAL A 120 1.96 3.53 -10.05
CA VAL A 120 1.58 4.64 -9.14
C VAL A 120 1.44 5.97 -9.88
N VAL A 121 2.24 6.22 -10.92
CA VAL A 121 2.24 7.46 -11.71
C VAL A 121 1.60 7.19 -13.08
N SER A 122 0.61 8.00 -13.45
CA SER A 122 -0.06 7.87 -14.76
C SER A 122 0.68 8.65 -15.85
N GLY A 123 0.87 8.01 -17.00
CA GLY A 123 1.39 8.66 -18.21
C GLY A 123 0.41 9.64 -18.87
N GLN A 124 -0.88 9.67 -18.47
CA GLN A 124 -1.85 10.62 -19.02
C GLN A 124 -1.61 12.05 -18.49
N SER A 125 -1.28 12.18 -17.20
CA SER A 125 -1.18 13.47 -16.51
C SER A 125 0.20 13.72 -15.89
N ASN A 126 1.12 12.76 -15.99
CA ASN A 126 2.43 12.78 -15.32
C ASN A 126 2.31 13.05 -13.81
N ARG A 127 1.25 12.53 -13.19
CA ARG A 127 0.95 12.68 -11.76
C ARG A 127 0.61 11.33 -11.12
N PRO A 128 0.82 11.20 -9.80
CA PRO A 128 0.36 10.04 -9.06
C PRO A 128 -1.16 9.85 -9.21
N VAL A 129 -1.61 8.61 -9.37
CA VAL A 129 -3.04 8.26 -9.30
C VAL A 129 -3.42 7.62 -7.98
N MET A 130 -2.43 7.15 -7.24
CA MET A 130 -2.54 6.67 -5.87
C MET A 130 -1.97 7.72 -4.92
N GLY A 131 -2.63 7.92 -3.80
CA GLY A 131 -2.20 8.82 -2.74
C GLY A 131 -2.84 8.43 -1.41
N ILE A 132 -2.50 9.16 -0.36
CA ILE A 132 -3.12 8.97 0.96
C ILE A 132 -4.49 9.67 0.96
N ILE A 133 -5.52 8.93 1.37
CA ILE A 133 -6.92 9.40 1.36
C ILE A 133 -7.61 9.09 2.68
N GLN A 134 -8.80 9.66 2.87
CA GLN A 134 -9.70 9.43 4.01
C GLN A 134 -9.02 9.56 5.38
N ASP A 135 -9.16 8.57 6.25
CA ASP A 135 -8.76 8.65 7.65
C ASP A 135 -7.26 8.88 7.82
N THR A 136 -6.42 8.21 7.02
CA THR A 136 -4.96 8.40 7.09
C THR A 136 -4.59 9.84 6.70
N LEU A 137 -5.26 10.42 5.71
CA LEU A 137 -5.02 11.81 5.32
C LEU A 137 -5.40 12.80 6.44
N LEU A 138 -6.55 12.57 7.07
CA LEU A 138 -7.01 13.37 8.21
C LEU A 138 -6.08 13.22 9.42
N ALA A 139 -5.70 11.99 9.75
CA ALA A 139 -4.84 11.67 10.88
C ALA A 139 -3.46 12.29 10.71
N VAL A 140 -2.83 12.17 9.53
CA VAL A 140 -1.52 12.78 9.24
C VAL A 140 -1.60 14.30 9.35
N GLN A 141 -2.66 14.93 8.84
CA GLN A 141 -2.85 16.37 8.96
C GLN A 141 -2.95 16.82 10.41
N LYS A 142 -3.70 16.10 11.25
CA LYS A 142 -3.81 16.42 12.67
C LYS A 142 -2.49 16.16 13.39
N MET A 143 -1.87 15.01 13.15
CA MET A 143 -0.64 14.56 13.81
C MET A 143 0.55 15.49 13.53
N THR A 144 0.64 16.04 12.32
CA THR A 144 1.79 16.87 11.90
C THR A 144 1.67 18.35 12.29
N LYS A 145 0.62 18.77 13.02
CA LYS A 145 0.57 20.14 13.55
C LYS A 145 1.64 20.37 14.63
N ARG A 146 2.05 21.63 14.82
CA ARG A 146 3.15 22.01 15.71
C ARG A 146 2.86 21.75 17.20
N ASP A 147 1.60 21.83 17.59
CA ASP A 147 1.11 21.68 18.96
C ASP A 147 0.89 20.23 19.39
N ILE A 148 1.13 19.26 18.49
CA ILE A 148 0.94 17.84 18.78
C ILE A 148 2.23 17.21 19.29
N PHE A 149 2.15 16.72 20.52
CA PHE A 149 3.17 15.96 21.20
C PHE A 149 2.67 14.56 21.52
N ILE A 150 3.56 13.58 21.43
CA ILE A 150 3.28 12.16 21.60
C ILE A 150 4.15 11.65 22.76
N GLU A 151 3.50 10.99 23.71
CA GLU A 151 4.14 10.41 24.89
C GLU A 151 4.93 9.15 24.53
N LYS A 152 5.86 8.78 25.41
CA LYS A 152 6.87 7.74 25.18
C LYS A 152 6.27 6.38 24.81
N ASP A 153 5.26 5.96 25.54
CA ASP A 153 4.54 4.70 25.33
C ASP A 153 3.90 4.63 23.94
N VAL A 154 3.18 5.68 23.54
CA VAL A 154 2.56 5.78 22.23
C VAL A 154 3.60 5.90 21.12
N ALA A 155 4.65 6.68 21.32
CA ALA A 155 5.73 6.83 20.34
C ALA A 155 6.43 5.48 20.06
N PHE A 156 6.72 4.71 21.10
CA PHE A 156 7.36 3.40 20.95
C PHE A 156 6.44 2.41 20.27
N ASN A 157 5.16 2.41 20.63
CA ASN A 157 4.16 1.61 19.93
C ASN A 157 4.09 1.97 18.44
N MET A 158 4.16 3.26 18.07
CA MET A 158 4.17 3.68 16.67
C MET A 158 5.41 3.19 15.91
N LEU A 159 6.60 3.20 16.54
CA LEU A 159 7.83 2.71 15.91
C LEU A 159 7.74 1.21 15.57
N MET A 160 7.06 0.42 16.40
CA MET A 160 6.85 -1.02 16.14
C MET A 160 6.02 -1.31 14.88
N TRP A 161 5.25 -0.35 14.39
CA TRP A 161 4.46 -0.49 13.16
C TRP A 161 5.25 -0.22 11.87
N ILE A 162 6.51 0.22 11.97
CA ILE A 162 7.36 0.55 10.82
C ILE A 162 8.19 -0.69 10.44
N PRO A 163 7.88 -1.41 9.34
CA PRO A 163 8.58 -2.65 9.01
C PRO A 163 10.07 -2.47 8.70
N GLN A 164 10.44 -1.30 8.16
CA GLN A 164 11.82 -0.94 7.79
C GLN A 164 12.57 -0.16 8.88
N TRP A 165 12.08 -0.17 10.12
CA TRP A 165 12.74 0.54 11.21
C TRP A 165 14.08 -0.12 11.56
N ASP A 166 15.11 0.71 11.76
CA ASP A 166 16.49 0.31 12.04
C ASP A 166 16.75 0.02 13.53
N GLY A 167 15.71 0.09 14.38
CA GLY A 167 15.82 -0.06 15.83
C GLY A 167 16.30 1.20 16.55
N ASN A 168 16.63 2.27 15.83
CA ASN A 168 17.10 3.52 16.44
C ASN A 168 15.91 4.38 16.85
N ILE A 169 15.79 4.62 18.15
CA ILE A 169 14.76 5.51 18.69
C ILE A 169 15.26 6.96 18.55
N PRO A 170 14.49 7.85 17.88
CA PRO A 170 14.91 9.23 17.73
C PRO A 170 14.88 9.97 19.07
N ILE A 171 15.81 10.90 19.29
CA ILE A 171 15.88 11.70 20.52
C ILE A 171 14.63 12.59 20.64
N PRO A 172 13.87 12.57 21.73
CA PRO A 172 12.63 13.35 21.85
C PRO A 172 12.88 14.85 21.64
N ALA A 173 11.92 15.53 21.02
CA ALA A 173 11.99 16.98 20.77
C ALA A 173 11.99 17.79 22.07
N LEU A 174 11.33 17.29 23.12
CA LEU A 174 11.38 17.86 24.47
C LEU A 174 11.87 16.79 25.44
N LEU A 175 12.96 17.08 26.18
CA LEU A 175 13.52 16.16 27.17
C LEU A 175 12.98 16.39 28.59
N LYS A 176 12.67 17.64 28.94
CA LYS A 176 12.19 18.05 30.27
C LYS A 176 10.94 18.91 30.16
N PRO A 177 9.98 18.83 31.09
CA PRO A 177 10.00 17.98 32.30
C PRO A 177 9.74 16.49 32.01
N ARG A 178 9.22 16.16 30.82
CA ARG A 178 8.94 14.81 30.35
C ARG A 178 9.40 14.65 28.90
N GLU A 179 9.76 13.43 28.52
CA GLU A 179 10.15 13.08 27.15
C GLU A 179 8.93 13.12 26.22
N LEU A 180 8.95 13.99 25.22
CA LEU A 180 7.89 14.13 24.22
C LEU A 180 8.46 14.18 22.81
N TRP A 181 7.82 13.41 21.92
CA TRP A 181 8.09 13.41 20.48
C TRP A 181 7.07 14.26 19.76
N THR A 182 7.45 14.85 18.62
CA THR A 182 6.48 15.51 17.75
C THR A 182 5.94 14.54 16.71
N GLY A 183 4.73 14.77 16.21
CA GLY A 183 4.20 13.98 15.10
C GLY A 183 5.03 14.09 13.82
N LYS A 184 5.65 15.25 13.57
CA LYS A 184 6.57 15.45 12.43
C LYS A 184 7.81 14.55 12.54
N GLN A 185 8.35 14.43 13.74
CA GLN A 185 9.51 13.59 14.02
C GLN A 185 9.20 12.10 13.79
N LEU A 186 8.06 11.61 14.30
CA LEU A 186 7.67 10.21 14.08
C LEU A 186 7.32 9.94 12.61
N LEU A 187 6.69 10.89 11.92
CA LEU A 187 6.46 10.78 10.48
C LEU A 187 7.77 10.71 9.69
N SER A 188 8.81 11.40 10.13
CA SER A 188 10.13 11.36 9.47
C SER A 188 10.75 9.96 9.46
N MET A 189 10.36 9.08 10.40
CA MET A 189 10.85 7.69 10.44
C MET A 189 10.34 6.83 9.28
N ILE A 190 9.25 7.23 8.61
CA ILE A 190 8.71 6.50 7.45
C ILE A 190 9.13 7.09 6.11
N ILE A 191 9.64 8.33 6.09
CA ILE A 191 9.97 9.06 4.86
C ILE A 191 11.36 8.60 4.38
N PRO A 192 11.53 8.19 3.10
CA PRO A 192 12.84 7.86 2.55
C PRO A 192 13.73 9.11 2.46
N LYS A 193 15.04 8.93 2.26
CA LYS A 193 15.98 10.06 2.12
C LYS A 193 15.70 10.89 0.86
N ILE A 194 14.81 11.87 0.99
CA ILE A 194 14.37 12.77 -0.08
C ILE A 194 14.38 14.22 0.39
N ASN A 195 14.43 15.13 -0.58
CA ASN A 195 14.33 16.57 -0.37
C ASN A 195 13.06 17.10 -1.05
N LEU A 196 12.20 17.81 -0.31
CA LEU A 196 10.96 18.36 -0.83
C LEU A 196 10.68 19.72 -0.19
N LYS A 197 10.30 20.70 -1.02
CA LYS A 197 9.76 21.99 -0.56
C LYS A 197 8.37 22.18 -1.15
N GLY A 198 7.41 22.50 -0.29
CA GLY A 198 6.01 22.61 -0.64
C GLY A 198 5.25 23.61 0.22
N LYS A 199 3.95 23.69 -0.01
CA LYS A 199 3.04 24.57 0.72
C LYS A 199 1.79 23.80 1.10
N ALA A 200 1.49 23.78 2.38
CA ALA A 200 0.25 23.26 2.92
C ALA A 200 -0.93 24.23 2.65
N SER A 201 -2.13 23.86 3.07
CA SER A 201 -3.36 24.62 2.82
C SER A 201 -3.66 25.65 3.90
N ASN A 202 -3.02 25.56 5.06
CA ASN A 202 -3.11 26.49 6.21
C ASN A 202 -2.29 27.78 6.01
N GLY A 203 -2.33 28.36 4.81
CA GLY A 203 -1.57 29.57 4.51
C GLY A 203 -2.04 30.81 5.28
N PRO A 204 -1.16 31.82 5.43
CA PRO A 204 -1.54 33.13 5.96
C PRO A 204 -2.75 33.71 5.24
N ALA A 205 -3.66 34.34 6.01
CA ALA A 205 -4.79 35.06 5.46
C ALA A 205 -4.32 36.25 4.60
N LYS A 206 -5.21 36.72 3.72
CA LYS A 206 -5.01 37.97 2.98
C LYS A 206 -5.59 39.13 3.77
N ASP A 207 -4.91 40.26 3.78
CA ASP A 207 -5.43 41.51 4.34
C ASP A 207 -6.55 42.10 3.46
N ALA A 208 -7.15 43.21 3.92
CA ALA A 208 -8.21 43.91 3.18
C ALA A 208 -7.75 44.44 1.80
N ALA A 209 -6.44 44.60 1.60
CA ALA A 209 -5.83 45.00 0.33
C ALA A 209 -5.44 43.80 -0.55
N GLY A 210 -5.75 42.56 -0.14
CA GLY A 210 -5.44 41.33 -0.85
C GLY A 210 -3.99 40.85 -0.70
N LYS A 211 -3.15 41.54 0.07
CA LYS A 211 -1.76 41.15 0.34
C LYS A 211 -1.73 40.05 1.39
N THR A 212 -0.88 39.05 1.16
CA THR A 212 -0.72 37.93 2.08
C THR A 212 0.00 38.40 3.34
N LEU A 213 -0.52 38.07 4.53
CA LEU A 213 0.13 38.38 5.79
C LEU A 213 1.54 37.75 5.85
N PRO A 214 2.51 38.41 6.52
CA PRO A 214 3.86 37.89 6.61
C PRO A 214 3.87 36.53 7.35
N ASN A 215 4.54 35.54 6.76
CA ASN A 215 4.76 34.22 7.36
C ASN A 215 6.22 34.09 7.84
N THR A 216 6.67 35.03 8.67
CA THR A 216 8.03 35.03 9.22
C THR A 216 8.25 33.77 10.05
N PHE A 217 9.37 33.08 9.85
CA PHE A 217 9.71 31.80 10.49
C PHE A 217 8.59 30.74 10.41
N ASN A 218 7.81 30.79 9.33
CA ASN A 218 6.74 29.85 9.09
C ASN A 218 5.72 29.77 10.25
N ALA A 219 5.32 30.92 10.80
CA ALA A 219 4.38 31.02 11.93
C ALA A 219 3.13 30.15 11.77
N TYR A 220 2.56 30.09 10.57
CA TYR A 220 1.34 29.32 10.26
C TYR A 220 1.58 27.82 10.00
N ASP A 221 2.84 27.35 10.03
CA ASP A 221 3.22 25.97 9.67
C ASP A 221 2.77 25.61 8.24
N HIS A 222 2.89 26.59 7.34
CA HIS A 222 2.42 26.56 5.95
C HIS A 222 3.48 26.05 4.98
N GLN A 223 4.74 26.45 5.16
CA GLN A 223 5.85 25.98 4.33
C GLN A 223 6.23 24.57 4.79
N VAL A 224 6.19 23.61 3.87
CA VAL A 224 6.57 22.21 4.12
C VAL A 224 7.98 22.02 3.60
N THR A 225 8.90 21.66 4.49
CA THR A 225 10.30 21.39 4.14
C THR A 225 10.70 20.01 4.66
N ILE A 226 10.98 19.10 3.74
CA ILE A 226 11.58 17.79 4.02
C ILE A 226 13.01 17.83 3.50
N GLN A 227 13.97 17.50 4.37
CA GLN A 227 15.38 17.44 4.00
C GLN A 227 15.99 16.12 4.47
N GLU A 228 16.65 15.40 3.56
CA GLU A 228 17.24 14.08 3.82
C GLU A 228 16.28 13.09 4.51
N GLY A 229 14.99 13.15 4.15
CA GLY A 229 13.94 12.33 4.76
C GLY A 229 13.39 12.84 6.10
N GLN A 230 13.87 13.97 6.60
CA GLN A 230 13.37 14.58 7.84
C GLN A 230 12.39 15.72 7.54
N LEU A 231 11.19 15.64 8.11
CA LEU A 231 10.19 16.71 8.06
C LEU A 231 10.54 17.79 9.09
N LEU A 232 11.15 18.88 8.61
CA LEU A 232 11.64 19.96 9.47
C LEU A 232 10.53 20.92 9.90
N GLU A 233 9.63 21.25 8.97
CA GLU A 233 8.55 22.22 9.19
C GLU A 233 7.37 21.96 8.24
N GLY A 234 6.20 22.49 8.62
CA GLY A 234 4.99 22.44 7.82
C GLY A 234 4.05 21.31 8.19
N THR A 235 2.75 21.58 8.14
CA THR A 235 1.70 20.57 8.31
C THR A 235 1.53 19.78 7.01
N ILE A 236 1.46 18.46 7.10
CA ILE A 236 1.28 17.59 5.93
C ILE A 236 -0.20 17.47 5.61
N ASP A 237 -0.58 17.77 4.37
CA ASP A 237 -1.97 17.68 3.92
C ASP A 237 -2.08 17.07 2.51
N LYS A 238 -3.27 17.18 1.92
CA LYS A 238 -3.58 16.66 0.59
C LYS A 238 -2.61 17.18 -0.49
N LYS A 239 -2.07 18.39 -0.37
CA LYS A 239 -1.14 18.94 -1.36
C LYS A 239 0.21 18.25 -1.35
N THR A 240 0.59 17.62 -0.24
CA THR A 240 1.88 16.93 -0.09
C THR A 240 1.77 15.43 -0.32
N ILE A 241 0.75 14.77 0.22
CA ILE A 241 0.61 13.29 0.20
C ILE A 241 -0.62 12.78 -0.55
N GLY A 242 -1.39 13.68 -1.17
CA GLY A 242 -2.50 13.32 -2.05
C GLY A 242 -2.05 12.95 -3.46
N LYS A 243 -3.04 12.73 -4.34
CA LYS A 243 -2.86 12.53 -5.78
C LYS A 243 -2.78 13.87 -6.52
#